data_AF-A0A354IDH3-F1
#
_entry.id   AF-A0A354IDH3-F1
#
_cell.length_a   1.000
_cell.length_b   1.000
_cell.length_c   1.000
_cell.angle_alpha   90.00
_cell.angle_beta   90.00
_cell.angle_gamma   90.00
#
_symmetry.space_group_name_H-M   'P 1'
#
loop_
_entity.id
_entity.type
_entity.pdbx_description
1 polymer ?
#
loop_
_entity_poly.entity_id
_entity_poly.type
_entity_poly.pdbx_seq_one_letter_code
_entity_poly.pdbx_strand_id
1 'polypeptide(L)'
;MHKNSYQLRLAGMTYSCAFREADTARYFGVFCRPQPSEQPQRGMEILAAEEREMDELAARRPAGRSLACLEYEVLTGKASAQLLRHGACIVHGAAFVWRGKAYLFTAPSGTGKTTQFLLWNRLFSDEIAVINGDKPIIRCHADGTVRVHPSPWMGKEQMGSLRTAPLGGIIYLQ
;
A
#
# COMPACT_ATOMS: atom_id res chain seq x y z
N MET A 1 21.83 -12.33 -9.52
CA MET A 1 21.74 -11.11 -10.34
C MET A 1 20.27 -10.70 -10.44
N HIS A 2 19.85 -9.64 -9.74
CA HIS A 2 18.50 -9.08 -9.90
C HIS A 2 18.39 -8.46 -11.29
N LYS A 3 17.73 -9.14 -12.23
CA LYS A 3 17.72 -8.72 -13.63
C LYS A 3 16.83 -7.50 -13.89
N ASN A 4 15.89 -7.15 -13.00
CA ASN A 4 14.98 -6.04 -13.21
C ASN A 4 14.91 -5.13 -11.96
N SER A 5 15.42 -3.91 -12.08
CA SER A 5 15.28 -2.85 -11.07
C SER A 5 14.08 -1.97 -11.40
N TYR A 6 13.39 -1.51 -10.37
CA TYR A 6 12.16 -0.73 -10.48
C TYR A 6 12.20 0.48 -9.54
N GLN A 7 11.45 1.52 -9.89
CA GLN A 7 11.13 2.62 -9.00
C GLN A 7 9.70 2.46 -8.49
N LEU A 8 9.56 2.46 -7.16
CA LEU A 8 8.28 2.41 -6.48
C LEU A 8 7.96 3.79 -5.88
N ARG A 9 6.81 4.37 -6.24
CA ARG A 9 6.36 5.66 -5.72
C ARG A 9 5.26 5.48 -4.68
N LEU A 10 5.51 5.88 -3.43
CA LEU A 10 4.57 5.78 -2.32
C LEU A 10 4.48 7.11 -1.58
N ALA A 11 3.28 7.64 -1.40
CA ALA A 11 3.02 8.88 -0.64
C ALA A 11 3.96 10.06 -0.98
N GLY A 12 4.34 10.21 -2.25
CA GLY A 12 5.24 11.27 -2.73
C GLY A 12 6.73 10.97 -2.60
N MET A 13 7.11 9.80 -2.09
CA MET A 13 8.49 9.31 -2.02
C MET A 13 8.76 8.30 -3.14
N THR A 14 10.02 8.17 -3.55
CA THR A 14 10.47 7.22 -4.55
C THR A 14 11.48 6.28 -3.91
N TYR A 15 11.30 4.98 -4.12
CA TYR A 15 12.18 3.93 -3.60
C TYR A 15 12.72 3.10 -4.76
N SER A 16 13.98 2.69 -4.67
CA SER A 16 14.52 1.64 -5.53
C SER A 16 13.97 0.32 -5.04
N CYS A 17 13.52 -0.52 -5.95
CA CYS A 17 12.96 -1.82 -5.67
C CYS A 17 13.51 -2.86 -6.64
N ALA A 18 13.78 -4.06 -6.15
CA ALA A 18 14.17 -5.19 -6.98
C ALA A 18 13.19 -6.33 -6.72
N PHE A 19 12.61 -6.86 -7.80
CA PHE A 19 11.75 -8.02 -7.74
C PHE A 19 12.54 -9.27 -8.10
N ARG A 20 12.37 -10.33 -7.30
CA ARG A 20 12.87 -11.68 -7.56
C ARG A 20 12.01 -12.37 -8.60
N GLU A 21 10.69 -12.21 -8.50
CA GLU A 21 9.74 -12.85 -9.39
C GLU A 21 9.32 -11.91 -10.52
N ALA A 22 9.37 -12.40 -11.76
CA ALA A 22 9.10 -11.58 -12.95
C ALA A 22 7.70 -10.95 -12.93
N ASP A 23 6.72 -11.68 -12.39
CA ASP A 23 5.31 -11.25 -12.33
C ASP A 23 5.02 -10.26 -11.20
N THR A 24 5.93 -10.03 -10.25
CA THR A 24 5.65 -9.20 -9.08
C THR A 24 5.28 -7.76 -9.45
N ALA A 25 5.91 -7.21 -10.49
CA ALA A 25 5.67 -5.84 -10.95
C ALA A 25 4.20 -5.53 -11.26
N ARG A 26 3.44 -6.54 -11.71
CA ARG A 26 2.03 -6.38 -12.08
C ARG A 26 1.16 -5.97 -10.88
N TYR A 27 1.51 -6.39 -9.67
CA TYR A 27 0.77 -6.06 -8.44
C TYR A 27 0.96 -4.60 -8.02
N PHE A 28 2.01 -3.95 -8.51
CA PHE A 28 2.30 -2.55 -8.19
C PHE A 28 1.72 -1.57 -9.20
N GLY A 29 1.33 -2.03 -10.41
CA GLY A 29 0.65 -1.22 -11.42
C GLY A 29 1.29 0.16 -11.61
N VAL A 30 0.47 1.22 -11.52
CA VAL A 30 0.91 2.62 -11.68
C VAL A 30 1.88 3.13 -10.61
N PHE A 31 2.02 2.42 -9.48
CA PHE A 31 2.97 2.77 -8.42
C PHE A 31 4.40 2.37 -8.79
N CYS A 32 4.58 1.47 -9.74
CA CYS A 32 5.87 0.94 -10.14
C CYS A 32 6.21 1.30 -11.59
N ARG A 33 7.48 1.63 -11.85
CA ARG A 33 8.01 1.80 -13.20
C ARG A 33 9.37 1.11 -13.31
N PRO A 34 9.73 0.53 -14.46
CA PRO A 34 11.08 0.05 -14.70
C PRO A 34 12.09 1.18 -14.45
N GLN A 35 13.17 0.88 -13.75
CA GLN A 35 14.27 1.81 -13.57
C GLN A 35 15.23 1.64 -14.76
N PRO A 36 15.62 2.73 -15.45
CA PRO A 36 16.71 2.66 -16.43
C PRO A 36 17.98 2.12 -15.77
N SER A 37 18.91 1.60 -16.57
CA SER A 37 20.19 1.00 -16.15
C SER A 37 21.19 1.96 -15.46
N GLU A 38 20.70 2.97 -14.75
CA GLU A 38 21.47 3.83 -13.87
C GLU A 38 21.54 3.21 -12.47
N GLN A 39 22.73 3.31 -11.88
CA GLN A 39 22.98 2.84 -10.51
C GLN A 39 21.99 3.52 -9.55
N PRO A 40 21.48 2.79 -8.52
CA PRO A 40 20.63 3.39 -7.52
C PRO A 40 21.31 4.65 -6.95
N GLN A 41 20.54 5.69 -6.69
CA GLN A 41 21.06 6.89 -6.02
C GLN A 41 21.82 6.46 -4.75
N ARG A 42 23.10 6.85 -4.65
CA ARG A 42 23.99 6.45 -3.55
C ARG A 42 23.30 6.69 -2.21
N GLY A 43 23.23 5.65 -1.38
CA GLY A 43 22.64 5.71 -0.03
C GLY A 43 21.15 5.39 0.05
N MET A 44 20.47 5.11 -1.06
CA MET A 44 19.08 4.67 -1.03
C MET A 44 18.99 3.15 -0.88
N GLU A 45 18.34 2.70 0.19
CA GLU A 45 18.09 1.28 0.46
C GLU A 45 17.18 0.68 -0.63
N ILE A 46 17.53 -0.52 -1.11
CA ILE A 46 16.75 -1.22 -2.13
C ILE A 46 15.68 -2.06 -1.42
N LEU A 47 14.41 -1.81 -1.75
CA LEU A 47 13.31 -2.67 -1.33
C LEU A 47 13.37 -3.98 -2.13
N ALA A 48 13.79 -5.06 -1.50
CA ALA A 48 13.82 -6.40 -2.09
C ALA A 48 13.39 -7.44 -1.04
N ALA A 49 12.57 -8.40 -1.45
CA ALA A 49 12.24 -9.54 -0.60
C ALA A 49 13.42 -10.52 -0.53
N GLU A 50 13.66 -11.10 0.64
CA GLU A 50 14.59 -12.21 0.82
C GLU A 50 13.86 -13.54 0.73
N GLU A 51 14.57 -14.58 0.29
CA GLU A 51 14.02 -15.93 0.15
C GLU A 51 13.50 -16.48 1.48
N ARG A 52 14.24 -16.22 2.56
CA ARG A 52 13.81 -16.59 3.91
C ARG A 52 12.48 -15.94 4.32
N GLU A 53 12.28 -14.66 4.01
CA GLU A 53 11.03 -13.95 4.35
C GLU A 53 9.85 -14.52 3.57
N MET A 54 10.11 -14.94 2.32
CA MET A 54 9.15 -15.57 1.44
C MET A 54 8.73 -16.95 1.96
N ASP A 55 9.70 -17.77 2.38
CA ASP A 55 9.47 -19.08 2.96
C ASP A 55 8.72 -18.99 4.29
N GLU A 56 9.12 -18.05 5.16
CA GLU A 56 8.44 -17.78 6.42
C GLU A 56 6.99 -17.32 6.21
N LEU A 57 6.73 -16.51 5.19
CA LEU A 57 5.37 -16.12 4.82
C LEU A 57 4.58 -17.29 4.24
N ALA A 58 5.18 -18.07 3.33
CA ALA A 58 4.55 -19.24 2.72
C ALA A 58 4.07 -20.25 3.78
N ALA A 59 4.89 -20.50 4.80
CA ALA A 59 4.57 -21.40 5.90
C ALA A 59 3.36 -20.96 6.75
N ARG A 60 3.02 -19.66 6.75
CA ARG A 60 1.90 -19.07 7.52
C ARG A 60 0.64 -18.85 6.68
N ARG A 61 0.69 -19.09 5.38
CA ARG A 61 -0.41 -18.82 4.44
C ARG A 61 -0.96 -20.14 3.87
N PRO A 62 -2.22 -20.15 3.41
CA PRO A 62 -2.74 -21.29 2.67
C PRO A 62 -1.89 -21.60 1.43
N ALA A 63 -1.75 -22.89 1.11
CA ALA A 63 -1.06 -23.35 -0.09
C ALA A 63 -1.68 -22.79 -1.39
N GLY A 64 -0.90 -22.78 -2.47
CA GLY A 64 -1.36 -22.35 -3.80
C GLY A 64 -1.17 -20.85 -4.11
N ARG A 65 -0.53 -20.09 -3.22
CA ARG A 65 -0.10 -18.72 -3.51
C ARG A 65 1.12 -18.74 -4.44
N SER A 66 1.09 -17.95 -5.52
CA SER A 66 2.26 -17.77 -6.39
C SER A 66 3.39 -17.05 -5.65
N LEU A 67 4.65 -17.34 -5.99
CA LEU A 67 5.81 -16.63 -5.44
C LEU A 67 5.67 -15.11 -5.58
N ALA A 68 5.26 -14.61 -6.76
CA ALA A 68 5.05 -13.17 -6.96
C ALA A 68 4.02 -12.53 -5.98
N CYS A 69 3.04 -13.31 -5.52
CA CYS A 69 2.05 -12.84 -4.53
C CYS A 69 2.66 -12.78 -3.12
N LEU A 70 3.50 -13.76 -2.77
CA LEU A 70 4.23 -13.75 -1.50
C LEU A 70 5.22 -12.58 -1.47
N GLU A 71 5.91 -12.32 -2.58
CA GLU A 71 6.87 -11.22 -2.71
C GLU A 71 6.18 -9.87 -2.51
N TYR A 72 5.04 -9.70 -3.18
CA TYR A 72 4.19 -8.53 -3.01
C TYR A 72 3.73 -8.30 -1.55
N GLU A 73 3.41 -9.36 -0.79
CA GLU A 73 3.05 -9.28 0.63
C GLU A 73 4.26 -8.96 1.53
N VAL A 74 5.43 -9.57 1.28
CA VAL A 74 6.67 -9.27 2.01
C VAL A 74 7.07 -7.81 1.83
N LEU A 75 7.00 -7.32 0.60
CA LEU A 75 7.35 -5.94 0.25
C LEU A 75 6.45 -4.91 0.96
N THR A 76 5.23 -5.27 1.39
CA THR A 76 4.42 -4.38 2.24
C THR A 76 5.16 -4.02 3.53
N GLY A 77 5.73 -5.01 4.22
CA GLY A 77 6.41 -4.81 5.50
C GLY A 77 7.65 -3.94 5.35
N LYS A 78 8.48 -4.24 4.34
CA LYS A 78 9.69 -3.46 4.04
C LYS A 78 9.37 -2.02 3.64
N ALA A 79 8.38 -1.82 2.78
CA ALA A 79 7.93 -0.48 2.41
C ALA A 79 7.41 0.29 3.63
N SER A 80 6.64 -0.35 4.52
CA SER A 80 6.19 0.27 5.77
C SER A 80 7.35 0.73 6.64
N ALA A 81 8.38 -0.12 6.82
CA ALA A 81 9.57 0.24 7.60
C ALA A 81 10.31 1.45 7.02
N GLN A 82 10.43 1.55 5.69
CA GLN A 82 11.05 2.72 5.05
C GLN A 82 10.19 3.98 5.16
N LEU A 83 8.86 3.85 5.02
CA LEU A 83 7.92 4.96 5.16
C LEU A 83 7.99 5.62 6.55
N LEU A 84 8.22 4.84 7.61
CA LEU A 84 8.30 5.35 8.98
C LEU A 84 9.40 6.40 9.16
N ARG A 85 10.50 6.29 8.40
CA ARG A 85 11.61 7.26 8.41
C ARG A 85 11.20 8.64 7.89
N HIS A 86 10.05 8.72 7.23
CA HIS A 86 9.52 9.94 6.61
C HIS A 86 8.16 10.35 7.18
N GLY A 87 7.85 9.91 8.41
CA GLY A 87 6.59 10.24 9.07
C GLY A 87 5.37 9.62 8.39
N ALA A 88 5.55 8.53 7.65
CA ALA A 88 4.47 7.82 6.97
C ALA A 88 4.36 6.37 7.46
N CYS A 89 3.15 5.81 7.47
CA CYS A 89 2.94 4.41 7.80
C CYS A 89 1.84 3.80 6.96
N ILE A 90 1.96 2.49 6.69
CA ILE A 90 0.88 1.70 6.11
C ILE A 90 -0.04 1.25 7.24
N VAL A 91 -1.33 1.50 7.09
CA VAL A 91 -2.35 1.11 8.07
C VAL A 91 -3.32 0.13 7.45
N HIS A 92 -3.65 -0.95 8.16
CA HIS A 92 -4.69 -1.88 7.70
C HIS A 92 -6.07 -1.24 7.89
N GLY A 93 -6.72 -0.88 6.79
CA GLY A 93 -8.00 -0.18 6.77
C GLY A 93 -8.51 0.11 5.36
N ALA A 94 -9.80 0.45 5.25
CA ALA A 94 -10.38 0.96 4.01
C ALA A 94 -10.47 2.49 4.09
N ALA A 95 -9.78 3.18 3.19
CA ALA A 95 -9.74 4.64 3.10
C ALA A 95 -10.57 5.15 1.92
N PHE A 96 -11.32 6.23 2.17
CA PHE A 96 -12.14 6.91 1.17
C PHE A 96 -12.19 8.41 1.43
N VAL A 97 -12.46 9.18 0.39
CA VAL A 97 -12.77 10.61 0.49
C VAL A 97 -14.25 10.77 0.71
N TRP A 98 -14.63 11.64 1.64
CA TRP A 98 -15.98 12.17 1.77
C TRP A 98 -15.89 13.66 2.13
N ARG A 99 -16.61 14.51 1.40
CA ARG A 99 -16.64 15.98 1.63
C ARG A 99 -15.26 16.62 1.74
N GLY A 100 -14.35 16.23 0.85
CA GLY A 100 -13.00 16.79 0.74
C GLY A 100 -11.98 16.28 1.76
N LYS A 101 -12.36 15.39 2.68
CA LYS A 101 -11.44 14.77 3.66
C LYS A 101 -11.41 13.26 3.51
N ALA A 102 -10.29 12.65 3.90
CA ALA A 102 -10.12 11.21 3.95
C ALA A 102 -10.61 10.64 5.28
N TYR A 103 -11.38 9.56 5.22
CA TYR A 103 -11.80 8.76 6.37
C TYR A 103 -11.31 7.34 6.20
N LEU A 104 -10.99 6.68 7.32
CA LEU A 104 -10.57 5.29 7.34
C LEU A 104 -11.50 4.47 8.23
N PHE A 105 -11.98 3.34 7.72
CA PHE A 105 -12.46 2.25 8.57
C PHE A 105 -11.29 1.32 8.89
N THR A 106 -11.01 1.12 10.17
CA THR A 106 -10.01 0.15 10.64
C THR A 106 -10.59 -0.75 11.72
N ALA A 107 -10.13 -2.00 11.76
CA ALA A 107 -10.64 -3.08 12.59
C ALA A 107 -9.82 -4.35 12.33
N PRO A 108 -9.92 -5.37 13.21
CA PRO A 108 -9.45 -6.72 12.90
C PRO A 108 -9.95 -7.24 11.53
N SER A 109 -9.26 -8.25 11.00
CA SER A 109 -9.67 -8.87 9.73
C SER A 109 -11.04 -9.54 9.90
N GLY A 110 -11.93 -9.40 8.91
CA GLY A 110 -13.27 -9.99 8.95
C GLY A 110 -14.37 -9.13 9.62
N THR A 111 -14.03 -8.04 10.30
CA THR A 111 -15.03 -7.19 11.01
C THR A 111 -15.97 -6.38 10.09
N GLY A 112 -15.72 -6.36 8.77
CA GLY A 112 -16.62 -5.68 7.82
C GLY A 112 -16.23 -4.25 7.41
N LYS A 113 -14.94 -3.87 7.46
CA LYS A 113 -14.43 -2.57 6.99
C LYS A 113 -14.87 -2.24 5.55
N THR A 114 -14.67 -3.19 4.63
CA THR A 114 -15.07 -3.06 3.22
C THR A 114 -16.59 -2.99 3.09
N THR A 115 -17.33 -3.76 3.89
CA THR A 115 -18.80 -3.70 3.93
C THR A 115 -19.28 -2.30 4.34
N GLN A 116 -18.69 -1.69 5.37
CA GLN A 116 -19.03 -0.32 5.79
C GLN A 116 -18.74 0.70 4.69
N PHE A 117 -17.59 0.59 4.02
CA PHE A 117 -17.29 1.44 2.86
C PHE A 117 -18.34 1.29 1.75
N LEU A 118 -18.73 0.07 1.39
CA LEU A 118 -19.73 -0.18 0.34
C LEU A 118 -21.11 0.38 0.72
N LEU A 119 -21.51 0.29 1.99
CA LEU A 119 -22.75 0.89 2.48
C LEU A 119 -22.72 2.42 2.38
N TRP A 120 -21.62 3.05 2.78
CA TRP A 120 -21.43 4.49 2.63
C TRP A 120 -21.46 4.91 1.16
N ASN A 121 -20.77 4.18 0.29
CA ASN A 121 -20.77 4.42 -1.14
C ASN A 121 -22.18 4.29 -1.75
N ARG A 122 -23.03 3.40 -1.22
CA ARG A 122 -24.43 3.28 -1.65
C ARG A 122 -25.30 4.45 -1.19
N LEU A 123 -25.03 5.00 0.00
CA LEU A 123 -25.80 6.11 0.58
C LEU A 123 -25.37 7.48 0.04
N PHE A 124 -24.11 7.63 -0.35
CA PHE A 124 -23.48 8.89 -0.73
C PHE A 124 -22.68 8.77 -2.03
N SER A 125 -23.20 8.07 -3.04
CA SER A 125 -22.46 7.64 -4.23
C SER A 125 -21.72 8.76 -4.97
N ASP A 126 -22.26 9.96 -4.96
CA ASP A 126 -21.68 11.11 -5.69
C ASP A 126 -20.70 11.92 -4.83
N GLU A 127 -20.66 11.66 -3.52
CA GLU A 127 -19.82 12.38 -2.55
C GLU A 127 -18.62 11.55 -2.06
N ILE A 128 -18.59 10.26 -2.37
CA ILE A 128 -17.58 9.31 -1.87
C ILE A 128 -16.70 8.78 -2.99
N ALA A 129 -15.40 8.69 -2.73
CA ALA A 129 -14.45 8.06 -3.63
C ALA A 129 -13.41 7.23 -2.87
N VAL A 130 -13.16 6.00 -3.29
CA VAL A 130 -12.13 5.15 -2.67
C VAL A 130 -10.72 5.75 -2.84
N ILE A 131 -9.90 5.66 -1.79
CA ILE A 131 -8.45 5.87 -1.86
C ILE A 131 -7.76 4.51 -1.96
N ASN A 132 -7.99 3.63 -0.99
CA ASN A 132 -7.41 2.28 -0.94
C ASN A 132 -8.23 1.39 0.02
N GLY A 133 -8.55 0.16 -0.41
CA GLY A 133 -9.44 -0.74 0.33
C GLY A 133 -8.80 -1.61 1.43
N ASP A 134 -7.48 -1.62 1.58
CA ASP A 134 -6.81 -2.55 2.51
C ASP A 134 -5.64 -1.92 3.27
N LYS A 135 -4.72 -1.26 2.57
CA LYS A 135 -3.47 -0.74 3.15
C LYS A 135 -3.16 0.69 2.67
N PRO A 136 -4.01 1.68 2.95
CA PRO A 136 -3.69 3.09 2.73
C PRO A 136 -2.43 3.50 3.50
N ILE A 137 -1.78 4.55 3.01
CA ILE A 137 -0.65 5.19 3.69
C ILE A 137 -1.15 6.45 4.38
N ILE A 138 -0.88 6.60 5.67
CA ILE A 138 -1.05 7.86 6.40
C ILE A 138 0.32 8.53 6.47
N ARG A 139 0.41 9.81 6.09
CA ARG A 139 1.64 10.61 6.17
C ARG A 139 1.40 11.86 7.01
N CYS A 140 2.23 12.03 8.03
CA CYS A 140 2.35 13.24 8.83
C CYS A 140 3.45 14.12 8.23
N HIS A 141 3.09 15.33 7.83
CA HIS A 141 4.02 16.32 7.30
C HIS A 141 4.58 17.21 8.40
N ALA A 142 5.74 17.84 8.15
CA ALA A 142 6.40 18.70 9.11
C ALA A 142 5.61 19.97 9.47
N ASP A 143 4.69 20.39 8.60
CA ASP A 143 3.76 21.50 8.84
C ASP A 143 2.54 21.11 9.71
N GLY A 144 2.53 19.89 10.25
CA GLY A 144 1.44 19.36 11.07
C GLY A 144 0.26 18.81 10.27
N THR A 145 0.28 18.91 8.93
CA THR A 145 -0.79 18.33 8.11
C THR A 145 -0.67 16.81 8.05
N VAL A 146 -1.82 16.12 8.09
CA VAL A 146 -1.89 14.67 7.93
C VAL A 146 -2.67 14.35 6.66
N ARG A 147 -2.07 13.57 5.76
CA ARG A 147 -2.70 13.16 4.49
C ARG A 147 -2.77 11.66 4.37
N VAL A 148 -3.83 11.21 3.71
CA VAL A 148 -4.01 9.81 3.34
C VAL A 148 -3.67 9.66 1.87
N HIS A 149 -2.85 8.65 1.57
CA HIS A 149 -2.35 8.33 0.24
C HIS A 149 -2.73 6.90 -0.14
N PRO A 150 -2.88 6.62 -1.42
CA PRO A 150 -3.11 5.28 -1.89
C PRO A 150 -1.80 4.50 -1.88
N SER A 151 -1.91 3.18 -1.94
CA SER A 151 -0.80 2.25 -2.03
C SER A 151 -1.14 1.13 -3.03
N PRO A 152 -0.15 0.34 -3.48
CA PRO A 152 -0.39 -0.81 -4.34
C PRO A 152 -1.14 -1.95 -3.63
N TRP A 153 -1.28 -1.91 -2.29
CA TRP A 153 -1.91 -2.95 -1.49
C TRP A 153 -3.41 -2.68 -1.30
N MET A 154 -4.23 -3.25 -2.20
CA MET A 154 -5.66 -2.90 -2.36
C MET A 154 -6.64 -4.01 -1.90
N GLY A 155 -6.15 -5.06 -1.25
CA GLY A 155 -6.96 -6.18 -0.79
C GLY A 155 -7.44 -7.10 -1.92
N LYS A 156 -8.36 -8.01 -1.60
CA LYS A 156 -8.87 -8.99 -2.58
C LYS A 156 -9.82 -8.34 -3.58
N GLU A 157 -10.49 -7.28 -3.15
CA GLU A 157 -11.48 -6.52 -3.89
C GLU A 157 -10.84 -5.54 -4.88
N GLN A 158 -9.50 -5.41 -4.86
CA GLN A 158 -8.71 -4.55 -5.76
C GLN A 158 -9.23 -3.10 -5.80
N MET A 159 -9.74 -2.61 -4.67
CA MET A 159 -10.30 -1.27 -4.58
C MET A 159 -9.21 -0.25 -4.30
N GLY A 160 -8.92 0.61 -5.27
CA GLY A 160 -8.00 1.73 -5.07
C GLY A 160 -8.08 2.76 -6.17
N SER A 161 -7.46 3.91 -5.91
CA SER A 161 -7.31 5.00 -6.87
C SER A 161 -5.97 5.71 -6.66
N LEU A 162 -5.71 6.79 -7.40
CA LEU A 162 -4.56 7.67 -7.15
C LEU A 162 -4.91 8.89 -6.28
N ARG A 163 -6.11 8.91 -5.69
CA ARG A 163 -6.59 10.05 -4.90
C ARG A 163 -5.88 10.13 -3.56
N THR A 164 -5.67 11.35 -3.10
CA THR A 164 -5.18 11.67 -1.76
C THR A 164 -6.04 12.80 -1.19
N ALA A 165 -6.23 12.81 0.12
CA ALA A 165 -6.95 13.88 0.81
C ALA A 165 -6.40 14.08 2.23
N PRO A 166 -6.59 15.28 2.84
CA PRO A 166 -6.28 15.51 4.24
C PRO A 166 -7.11 14.58 5.13
N LEU A 167 -6.52 14.08 6.21
CA LEU A 167 -7.21 13.19 7.16
C LEU A 167 -8.36 13.95 7.86
N GLY A 168 -9.57 13.39 7.77
CA GLY A 168 -10.76 13.87 8.47
C GLY A 168 -11.12 13.05 9.71
N GLY A 169 -10.78 11.76 9.72
CA GLY A 169 -11.01 10.90 10.89
C GLY A 169 -10.64 9.45 10.65
N ILE A 170 -10.47 8.71 11.75
CA ILE A 170 -10.27 7.25 11.76
C ILE A 170 -11.42 6.66 12.58
N ILE A 171 -12.14 5.72 11.98
CA ILE A 171 -13.28 5.05 12.57
C ILE A 171 -12.87 3.61 12.87
N TYR A 172 -12.78 3.28 14.16
CA TYR A 172 -12.48 1.93 14.60
C TYR A 172 -13.78 1.15 14.77
N LEU A 173 -13.91 -0.01 14.11
CA LEU A 173 -15.08 -0.88 14.25
C LEU A 173 -14.80 -1.95 15.31
N GLN A 174 -15.75 -2.12 16.24
CA GLN A 174 -15.74 -3.14 17.31
C GLN A 174 -16.89 -4.11 17.14
#